data_AF-A0AAV0VZN2-F1
#
_entry.id   AF-A0AAV0VZN2-F1
#
_cell.length_a   1.000
_cell.length_b   1.000
_cell.length_c   1.000
_cell.angle_alpha   90.00
_cell.angle_beta   90.00
_cell.angle_gamma   90.00
#
_symmetry.space_group_name_H-M   'P 1'
#
loop_
_entity.id
_entity.type
_entity.pdbx_description
1 polymer ?
#
loop_
_entity_poly.entity_id
_entity_poly.type
_entity_poly.pdbx_seq_one_letter_code
_entity_poly.pdbx_strand_id
1 'polypeptide(L)'
;MSILSQEESKHTTTEAERVKDYQLHHGMLYRKVTVDDNETRLLWVVPESMRNSIVVRFHDLAGHFAVDRTVSKIKEKYYSPMMRRYVKMHINCCPERILIKTPRGRQPGELHPITPGKRPFEVINIDHIGLFVKSTKGNSHIIVLIDNLTKYVKLYPVKSCGT
;
A
#
# COMPACT_ATOMS: atom_id res chain seq x y z
N MET A 1 -27.79 22.17 18.99
CA MET A 1 -29.19 21.76 19.22
C MET A 1 -29.67 21.11 17.91
N SER A 2 -30.03 19.84 17.93
CA SER A 2 -30.24 19.04 16.71
C SER A 2 -31.53 19.47 16.02
N ILE A 3 -31.43 19.94 14.77
CA ILE A 3 -32.58 20.29 13.92
C ILE A 3 -33.56 19.10 13.85
N LEU A 4 -33.02 17.87 13.82
CA LEU A 4 -33.77 16.61 13.84
C LEU A 4 -34.55 16.30 15.12
N SER A 5 -34.34 17.03 16.22
CA SER A 5 -35.10 16.87 17.48
C SER A 5 -36.13 17.97 17.72
N GLN A 6 -36.27 18.91 16.78
CA GLN A 6 -37.28 19.98 16.86
C GLN A 6 -38.54 19.58 16.06
N GLU A 7 -39.71 20.08 16.48
CA GLU A 7 -40.97 19.86 15.75
C GLU A 7 -40.87 20.38 14.31
N GLU A 8 -41.39 19.61 13.34
CA GLU A 8 -41.34 19.92 11.89
C GLU A 8 -41.84 21.34 11.55
N SER A 9 -42.71 21.90 12.39
CA SER A 9 -43.26 23.26 12.31
C SER A 9 -42.23 24.40 12.39
N LYS A 10 -40.98 24.15 12.81
CA LYS A 10 -39.97 25.21 13.05
C LYS A 10 -38.83 25.22 12.02
N HIS A 11 -38.87 24.38 11.00
CA HIS A 11 -37.81 24.31 10.00
C HIS A 11 -37.98 25.36 8.90
N THR A 12 -36.88 26.04 8.58
CA THR A 12 -36.82 26.82 7.33
C THR A 12 -36.84 25.87 6.14
N THR A 13 -37.36 26.29 4.98
CA THR A 13 -37.49 25.45 3.77
C THR A 13 -36.16 24.75 3.41
N THR A 14 -35.04 25.43 3.61
CA THR A 14 -33.68 24.92 3.36
C THR A 14 -33.22 23.87 4.37
N GLU A 15 -33.70 23.92 5.61
CA GLU A 15 -33.34 22.96 6.66
C GLU A 15 -34.14 21.67 6.50
N ALA A 16 -35.42 21.78 6.17
CA ALA A 16 -36.27 20.64 5.84
C ALA A 16 -35.69 19.81 4.68
N GLU A 17 -35.17 20.48 3.66
CA GLU A 17 -34.56 19.82 2.50
C GLU A 17 -33.27 19.06 2.85
N ARG A 18 -32.42 19.63 3.73
CA ARG A 18 -31.17 19.00 4.19
C ARG A 18 -31.40 17.78 5.09
N VAL A 19 -32.53 17.76 5.79
CA VAL A 19 -32.85 16.75 6.81
C VAL A 19 -33.75 15.62 6.25
N LYS A 20 -34.38 15.84 5.08
CA LYS A 20 -35.31 14.91 4.42
C LYS A 20 -34.79 13.47 4.35
N ASP A 21 -33.50 13.28 4.10
CA ASP A 21 -32.85 11.97 3.95
C ASP A 21 -32.35 11.37 5.26
N TYR A 22 -32.54 12.04 6.40
CA TYR A 22 -32.03 11.61 7.69
C TYR A 22 -33.16 11.27 8.67
N GLN A 23 -32.88 10.34 9.57
CA GLN A 23 -33.79 9.95 10.64
C GLN A 23 -33.01 9.72 11.92
N LEU A 24 -33.58 10.12 13.06
CA LEU A 24 -33.03 9.84 14.37
C LEU A 24 -33.77 8.64 14.97
N HIS A 25 -33.02 7.61 15.35
CA HIS A 25 -33.56 6.43 16.04
C HIS A 25 -32.75 6.20 17.31
N HIS A 26 -33.39 6.24 18.47
CA HIS A 26 -32.75 5.99 19.78
C HIS A 26 -31.47 6.81 20.01
N GLY A 27 -31.46 8.08 19.59
CA GLY A 27 -30.29 8.98 19.71
C GLY A 27 -29.19 8.76 18.66
N MET A 28 -29.37 7.81 17.74
CA MET A 28 -28.45 7.55 16.63
C MET A 28 -29.00 8.12 15.33
N LEU A 29 -28.14 8.77 14.55
CA LEU A 29 -28.49 9.33 13.25
C LEU A 29 -28.37 8.27 12.16
N TYR A 30 -29.39 8.14 11.33
CA TYR A 30 -29.43 7.27 10.16
C TYR A 30 -29.67 8.09 8.90
N ARG A 31 -29.10 7.64 7.78
CA ARG A 31 -29.37 8.15 6.44
C ARG A 31 -30.20 7.13 5.67
N LYS A 32 -31.31 7.57 5.11
CA LYS A 32 -32.14 6.84 4.14
C LYS A 32 -31.42 6.82 2.79
N VAL A 33 -31.21 5.63 2.25
CA VAL A 33 -30.67 5.42 0.91
C VAL A 33 -31.59 4.47 0.17
N THR A 34 -32.17 4.93 -0.93
CA THR A 34 -32.93 4.11 -1.87
C THR A 34 -31.95 3.27 -2.68
N VAL A 35 -32.06 1.94 -2.59
CA VAL A 35 -31.18 1.02 -3.31
C VAL A 35 -31.84 0.57 -4.62
N ASP A 36 -33.14 0.28 -4.58
CA ASP A 36 -34.01 -0.04 -5.71
C ASP A 36 -35.37 0.64 -5.51
N ASP A 37 -36.24 0.65 -6.54
CA ASP A 37 -37.53 1.38 -6.56
C ASP A 37 -38.48 1.06 -5.38
N ASN A 38 -38.23 -0.01 -4.63
CA ASN A 38 -39.03 -0.41 -3.46
C ASN A 38 -38.24 -0.66 -2.15
N GLU A 39 -36.91 -0.52 -2.11
CA GLU A 39 -36.13 -0.80 -0.89
C GLU A 39 -35.36 0.43 -0.39
N THR A 40 -35.79 0.98 0.74
CA THR A 40 -35.06 2.01 1.48
C THR A 40 -34.23 1.37 2.58
N ARG A 41 -32.90 1.56 2.52
CA ARG A 41 -32.00 1.12 3.58
C ARG A 41 -31.67 2.27 4.52
N LEU A 42 -31.60 1.97 5.81
CA LEU A 42 -31.17 2.89 6.85
C LEU A 42 -29.70 2.61 7.19
N LEU A 43 -28.83 3.55 6.84
CA LEU A 43 -27.41 3.47 7.12
C LEU A 43 -27.06 4.33 8.32
N TRP A 44 -26.42 3.74 9.33
CA TRP A 44 -26.02 4.51 10.50
C TRP A 44 -24.94 5.54 10.13
N VAL A 45 -25.16 6.79 10.51
CA VAL A 45 -24.22 7.88 10.26
C VAL A 45 -23.12 7.83 11.31
N VAL A 46 -21.93 7.47 10.85
CA VAL A 46 -20.79 7.20 11.70
C VAL A 46 -20.21 8.51 12.23
N PRO A 47 -20.10 8.69 13.56
CA PRO A 47 -19.37 9.78 14.18
C PRO A 47 -17.90 9.76 13.79
N GLU A 48 -17.27 10.92 13.67
CA GLU A 48 -15.88 11.03 13.24
C GLU A 48 -14.90 10.20 14.08
N SER A 49 -15.11 10.16 15.41
CA SER A 49 -14.31 9.38 16.35
C SER A 49 -14.33 7.87 16.09
N MET A 50 -15.37 7.35 15.43
CA MET A 50 -15.54 5.90 15.19
C MET A 50 -15.15 5.47 13.77
N ARG A 51 -14.86 6.41 12.87
CA ARG A 51 -14.51 6.10 11.48
C ARG A 51 -13.29 5.19 11.39
N ASN A 52 -12.27 5.44 12.21
CA ASN A 52 -11.06 4.64 12.22
C ASN A 52 -11.36 3.16 12.54
N SER A 53 -12.08 2.91 13.64
CA SER A 53 -12.43 1.57 14.08
C SER A 53 -13.23 0.80 13.02
N ILE A 54 -14.10 1.47 12.27
CA ILE A 54 -14.82 0.86 11.16
C ILE A 54 -13.86 0.48 10.03
N VAL A 55 -12.98 1.39 9.60
CA VAL A 55 -12.04 1.08 8.51
C VAL A 55 -11.09 -0.05 8.90
N VAL A 56 -10.54 -0.04 10.12
CA VAL A 56 -9.71 -1.13 10.66
C VAL A 56 -10.45 -2.47 10.58
N ARG A 57 -11.72 -2.51 10.98
CA ARG A 57 -12.54 -3.73 10.93
C ARG A 57 -12.73 -4.27 9.50
N PHE A 58 -12.97 -3.40 8.52
CA PHE A 58 -13.30 -3.80 7.14
C PHE A 58 -12.10 -3.87 6.19
N HIS A 59 -10.95 -3.31 6.57
CA HIS A 59 -9.70 -3.41 5.84
C HIS A 59 -8.74 -4.35 6.57
N ASP A 60 -8.19 -3.93 7.71
CA ASP A 60 -7.10 -4.61 8.41
C ASP A 60 -7.53 -6.02 8.87
N LEU A 61 -8.67 -6.12 9.56
CA LEU A 61 -9.14 -7.41 10.12
C LEU A 61 -9.87 -8.30 9.11
N ALA A 62 -10.24 -7.76 7.94
CA ALA A 62 -11.05 -8.47 6.95
C ALA A 62 -10.23 -9.05 5.79
N GLY A 63 -8.91 -8.79 5.74
CA GLY A 63 -8.01 -9.32 4.71
C GLY A 63 -7.48 -8.29 3.72
N HIS A 64 -7.22 -7.05 4.17
CA HIS A 64 -6.56 -6.00 3.40
C HIS A 64 -7.15 -5.70 2.01
N PHE A 65 -8.48 -5.75 1.90
CA PHE A 65 -9.16 -5.51 0.64
C PHE A 65 -8.84 -4.13 0.04
N ALA A 66 -8.94 -4.05 -1.29
CA ALA A 66 -8.82 -2.80 -2.03
C ALA A 66 -9.93 -1.81 -1.68
N VAL A 67 -9.66 -0.51 -1.93
CA VAL A 67 -10.54 0.62 -1.57
C VAL A 67 -11.99 0.38 -1.96
N ASP A 68 -12.27 -0.01 -3.20
CA ASP A 68 -13.66 -0.12 -3.66
C ASP A 68 -14.41 -1.24 -2.94
N ARG A 69 -13.76 -2.39 -2.70
CA ARG A 69 -14.37 -3.50 -1.97
C ARG A 69 -14.59 -3.16 -0.49
N THR A 70 -13.63 -2.50 0.16
CA THR A 70 -13.78 -2.03 1.54
C THR A 70 -14.92 -1.01 1.66
N VAL A 71 -15.00 -0.05 0.74
CA VAL A 71 -16.07 0.95 0.72
C VAL A 71 -17.44 0.31 0.50
N SER A 72 -17.55 -0.64 -0.43
CA SER A 72 -18.82 -1.35 -0.67
C SER A 72 -19.32 -2.06 0.59
N LYS A 73 -18.44 -2.81 1.29
CA LYS A 73 -18.80 -3.48 2.55
C LYS A 73 -19.21 -2.51 3.65
N ILE A 74 -18.53 -1.38 3.78
CA ILE A 74 -18.89 -0.35 4.77
C ILE A 74 -20.27 0.24 4.44
N LYS A 75 -20.55 0.50 3.16
CA LYS A 75 -21.82 1.09 2.70
C LYS A 75 -23.04 0.20 2.86
N GLU A 76 -22.87 -1.10 3.13
CA GLU A 76 -23.99 -1.99 3.45
C GLU A 76 -24.68 -1.61 4.77
N LYS A 77 -23.95 -1.03 5.73
CA LYS A 77 -24.45 -0.77 7.10
C LYS A 77 -24.22 0.67 7.58
N TYR A 78 -23.26 1.37 6.99
CA TYR A 78 -22.74 2.63 7.51
C TYR A 78 -22.70 3.72 6.45
N TYR A 79 -22.91 4.95 6.89
CA TYR A 79 -22.75 6.15 6.10
C TYR A 79 -21.77 7.11 6.77
N SER A 80 -20.89 7.71 5.98
CA SER A 80 -20.13 8.89 6.38
C SER A 80 -19.92 9.77 5.16
N PRO A 81 -19.99 11.11 5.32
CA PRO A 81 -19.46 12.03 4.33
C PRO A 81 -18.03 11.63 3.95
N MET A 82 -17.71 11.69 2.67
CA MET A 82 -16.37 11.40 2.14
C MET A 82 -15.77 10.03 2.53
N MET A 83 -16.60 9.02 2.83
CA MET A 83 -16.13 7.69 3.28
C MET A 83 -15.03 7.09 2.38
N ARG A 84 -15.19 7.20 1.05
CA ARG A 84 -14.18 6.70 0.09
C ARG A 84 -12.82 7.39 0.24
N ARG A 85 -12.82 8.71 0.48
CA ARG A 85 -11.58 9.49 0.69
C ARG A 85 -10.88 9.03 1.96
N TYR A 86 -11.64 8.88 3.04
CA TYR A 86 -11.11 8.42 4.33
C TYR A 86 -10.54 7.00 4.25
N VAL A 87 -11.29 6.06 3.66
CA VAL A 87 -10.83 4.67 3.44
C VAL A 87 -9.58 4.64 2.56
N LYS A 88 -9.54 5.42 1.47
CA LYS A 88 -8.35 5.51 0.61
C LYS A 88 -7.12 6.01 1.36
N MET A 89 -7.29 7.00 2.24
CA MET A 89 -6.21 7.53 3.08
C MET A 89 -5.67 6.44 4.02
N HIS A 90 -6.55 5.74 4.75
CA HIS A 90 -6.16 4.64 5.63
C HIS A 90 -5.40 3.54 4.89
N ILE A 91 -5.93 3.06 3.76
CA ILE A 91 -5.32 2.01 2.94
C ILE A 91 -3.97 2.46 2.33
N ASN A 92 -3.79 3.75 2.08
CA ASN A 92 -2.49 4.29 1.66
C ASN A 92 -1.44 4.29 2.76
N CYS A 93 -1.86 4.33 4.03
CA CYS A 93 -0.98 4.27 5.20
C CYS A 93 -0.90 2.87 5.83
N CYS A 94 -1.56 1.85 5.23
CA CYS A 94 -1.55 0.49 5.75
C CYS A 94 -0.13 -0.13 5.69
N PRO A 95 0.45 -0.54 6.84
CA PRO A 95 1.81 -1.09 6.89
C PRO A 95 1.98 -2.35 6.04
N GLU A 96 1.04 -3.28 6.09
CA GLU A 96 1.10 -4.54 5.35
C GLU A 96 1.15 -4.30 3.85
N ARG A 97 0.31 -3.38 3.35
CA ARG A 97 0.37 -2.95 1.96
C ARG A 97 1.71 -2.30 1.61
N ILE A 98 2.23 -1.42 2.46
CA ILE A 98 3.51 -0.72 2.19
C ILE A 98 4.66 -1.71 2.09
N LEU A 99 4.69 -2.74 2.95
CA LEU A 99 5.75 -3.75 2.98
C LEU A 99 5.68 -4.75 1.82
N ILE A 100 4.47 -5.15 1.40
CA ILE A 100 4.29 -6.16 0.35
C ILE A 100 4.37 -5.53 -1.05
N LYS A 101 3.96 -4.27 -1.20
CA LYS A 101 3.81 -3.67 -2.52
C LYS A 101 5.17 -3.43 -3.15
N THR A 102 5.40 -4.06 -4.30
CA THR A 102 6.57 -3.78 -5.15
C THR A 102 6.68 -2.27 -5.39
N PRO A 103 7.85 -1.65 -5.17
CA PRO A 103 8.07 -0.25 -5.46
C PRO A 103 7.61 0.07 -6.88
N ARG A 104 6.56 0.88 -6.99
CA ARG A 104 6.16 1.47 -8.28
C ARG A 104 6.75 2.86 -8.32
N GLY A 105 7.86 2.99 -9.04
CA GLY A 105 8.60 4.22 -9.18
C GLY A 105 8.98 4.46 -10.63
N ARG A 106 9.85 5.45 -10.85
CA ARG A 106 10.49 5.64 -12.16
C ARG A 106 11.17 4.34 -12.58
N GLN A 107 11.20 4.09 -13.89
CA GLN A 107 12.02 3.01 -14.41
C GLN A 107 13.44 3.16 -13.84
N PRO A 108 14.16 2.05 -13.58
CA PRO A 108 15.59 2.11 -13.25
C PRO A 108 16.26 3.10 -14.21
N GLY A 109 17.02 4.06 -13.67
CA GLY A 109 17.74 5.01 -14.48
C GLY A 109 18.75 4.32 -15.41
N GLU A 110 19.41 5.10 -16.27
CA GLU A 110 20.48 4.55 -17.09
C GLU A 110 21.60 3.97 -16.22
N LEU A 111 22.15 2.83 -16.66
CA LEU A 111 23.35 2.27 -16.04
C LEU A 111 24.47 3.31 -16.14
N HIS A 112 25.23 3.47 -15.07
CA HIS A 112 26.46 4.28 -15.06
C HIS A 112 27.65 3.31 -15.09
N PRO A 113 28.01 2.76 -16.27
CA PRO A 113 29.08 1.78 -16.35
C PRO A 113 30.41 2.43 -15.98
N ILE A 114 31.28 1.64 -15.35
CA ILE A 114 32.66 2.04 -15.08
C ILE A 114 33.37 2.17 -16.43
N THR A 115 33.87 3.37 -16.75
CA THR A 115 34.60 3.62 -17.98
C THR A 115 35.88 2.79 -18.04
N PRO A 116 36.23 2.19 -19.19
CA PRO A 116 37.50 1.51 -19.34
C PRO A 116 38.70 2.43 -19.07
N GLY A 117 39.76 1.85 -18.51
CA GLY A 117 41.05 2.53 -18.38
C GLY A 117 41.63 2.90 -19.76
N LYS A 118 42.57 3.84 -19.79
CA LYS A 118 43.34 4.25 -20.97
C LYS A 118 44.57 3.37 -21.22
N ARG A 119 45.02 2.60 -20.22
CA ARG A 119 46.14 1.65 -20.32
C ARG A 119 45.81 0.31 -19.66
N PRO A 120 46.44 -0.81 -20.10
CA PRO A 120 46.23 -2.11 -19.48
C PRO A 120 46.48 -2.07 -17.97
N PHE A 121 45.64 -2.78 -17.21
CA PHE A 121 45.68 -2.90 -15.75
C PHE A 121 45.40 -1.59 -14.98
N GLU A 122 44.85 -0.56 -15.61
CA GLU A 122 44.44 0.66 -14.93
C GLU A 122 43.15 0.50 -14.12
N VAL A 123 42.19 -0.28 -14.64
CA VAL A 123 40.94 -0.63 -13.94
C VAL A 123 40.80 -2.14 -13.97
N ILE A 124 40.78 -2.76 -12.79
CA ILE A 124 40.64 -4.21 -12.64
C ILE A 124 39.32 -4.50 -11.93
N ASN A 125 38.45 -5.26 -12.59
CA ASN A 125 37.24 -5.79 -11.97
C ASN A 125 37.62 -7.10 -11.24
N ILE A 126 37.29 -7.19 -9.95
CA ILE A 126 37.55 -8.36 -9.13
C ILE A 126 36.21 -8.92 -8.68
N ASP A 127 36.00 -10.20 -8.93
CA ASP A 127 34.84 -10.94 -8.46
C ASP A 127 35.28 -12.32 -7.94
N HIS A 128 34.37 -13.03 -7.29
CA HIS A 128 34.58 -14.41 -6.90
C HIS A 128 33.38 -15.28 -7.28
N ILE A 129 33.66 -16.52 -7.63
CA ILE A 129 32.64 -17.52 -7.92
C ILE A 129 32.91 -18.79 -7.11
N GLY A 130 31.85 -19.36 -6.56
CA GLY A 130 31.83 -20.56 -5.72
C GLY A 130 30.39 -20.79 -5.24
N LEU A 131 30.04 -21.80 -4.43
CA LEU A 131 30.78 -22.94 -3.90
C LEU A 131 30.86 -24.07 -4.94
N PHE A 132 32.08 -24.43 -5.34
CA PHE A 132 32.32 -25.60 -6.19
C PHE A 132 32.64 -26.84 -5.37
N VAL A 133 32.59 -28.00 -6.02
CA VAL A 133 33.16 -29.24 -5.49
C VAL A 133 34.62 -29.00 -5.14
N LYS A 134 35.00 -29.39 -3.92
CA LYS A 134 36.38 -29.22 -3.45
C LYS A 134 37.33 -29.97 -4.37
N SER A 135 38.29 -29.24 -4.93
CA SER A 135 39.44 -29.86 -5.60
C SER A 135 40.27 -30.69 -4.62
N THR A 136 41.19 -31.51 -5.15
CA THR A 136 42.17 -32.27 -4.34
C THR A 136 43.00 -31.39 -3.41
N LYS A 137 43.20 -30.11 -3.77
CA LYS A 137 43.92 -29.12 -2.95
C LYS A 137 43.02 -28.38 -1.95
N GLY A 138 41.73 -28.74 -1.87
CA GLY A 138 40.75 -28.16 -0.97
C GLY A 138 40.17 -26.81 -1.43
N ASN A 139 40.48 -26.36 -2.65
CA ASN A 139 39.90 -25.14 -3.21
C ASN A 139 38.44 -25.38 -3.63
N SER A 140 37.56 -24.44 -3.29
CA SER A 140 36.12 -24.48 -3.56
C SER A 140 35.60 -23.19 -4.20
N HIS A 141 36.47 -22.21 -4.42
CA HIS A 141 36.13 -20.92 -5.04
C HIS A 141 37.21 -20.53 -6.04
N ILE A 142 36.86 -19.61 -6.94
CA ILE A 142 37.77 -18.99 -7.90
C ILE A 142 37.65 -17.47 -7.75
N ILE A 143 38.77 -16.80 -7.55
CA ILE A 143 38.85 -15.34 -7.66
C ILE A 143 39.10 -15.00 -9.13
N VAL A 144 38.27 -14.13 -9.68
CA VAL A 144 38.28 -13.68 -11.07
C VAL A 144 38.78 -12.25 -11.12
N LEU A 145 39.92 -12.02 -11.77
CA LEU A 145 40.45 -10.69 -12.05
C LEU A 145 40.33 -10.44 -13.55
N ILE A 146 39.68 -9.34 -13.92
CA ILE A 146 39.49 -8.96 -15.32
C ILE A 146 40.00 -7.54 -15.50
N ASP A 147 41.01 -7.37 -16.35
CA ASP A 147 41.39 -6.03 -16.82
C ASP A 147 40.24 -5.44 -17.64
N ASN A 148 39.76 -4.27 -17.24
CA ASN A 148 38.58 -3.66 -17.84
C ASN A 148 38.83 -3.26 -19.31
N LEU A 149 40.05 -2.84 -19.65
CA LEU A 149 40.40 -2.40 -21.01
C LEU A 149 40.60 -3.57 -21.97
N THR A 150 41.59 -4.42 -21.70
CA THR A 150 42.02 -5.50 -22.60
C THR A 150 41.16 -6.76 -22.50
N LYS A 151 40.30 -6.83 -21.48
CA LYS A 151 39.55 -8.04 -21.10
C LYS A 151 40.45 -9.23 -20.75
N TYR A 152 41.72 -8.99 -20.43
CA TYR A 152 42.63 -10.02 -19.93
C TYR A 152 42.13 -10.58 -18.61
N VAL A 153 41.98 -11.90 -18.53
CA VAL A 153 41.41 -12.61 -17.37
C VAL A 153 42.50 -13.39 -16.64
N LYS A 154 42.50 -13.28 -15.31
CA LYS A 154 43.33 -14.11 -14.44
C LYS A 154 42.46 -14.76 -13.36
N LEU A 155 42.58 -16.08 -13.25
CA LEU A 155 41.80 -16.90 -12.33
C LEU A 155 42.70 -17.48 -11.25
N TYR A 156 42.26 -17.42 -9.99
CA TYR A 156 42.98 -17.99 -8.86
C TYR A 156 42.07 -18.91 -8.04
N PRO A 157 42.41 -20.20 -7.90
CA PRO A 157 41.63 -21.10 -7.06
C PRO A 157 41.95 -20.84 -5.57
N VAL A 158 40.91 -20.69 -4.75
CA VAL A 158 41.03 -20.44 -3.31
C VAL A 158 40.13 -21.37 -2.49
N LYS A 159 40.51 -21.60 -1.23
CA LYS A 159 39.77 -22.44 -0.28
C LYS A 159 38.55 -21.72 0.31
N SER A 160 38.59 -20.39 0.39
CA SER A 160 37.56 -19.55 0.98
C SER A 160 37.64 -18.13 0.41
N CYS A 161 36.49 -17.46 0.27
CA CYS A 161 36.34 -16.05 -0.10
C CYS A 161 35.81 -15.26 1.12
N GLY A 162 36.52 -15.36 2.25
CA GLY A 162 36.02 -14.91 3.55
C GLY A 162 35.53 -13.46 3.59
N THR A 163 34.57 -13.22 4.50
CA THR A 163 34.41 -11.96 5.24
C THR A 163 35.21 -12.05 6.53
#